data_AF-A0A235H3R1-F1
#
_entry.id   AF-A0A235H3R1-F1
#
_cell.length_a   1.000
_cell.length_b   1.000
_cell.length_c   1.000
_cell.angle_alpha   90.00
_cell.angle_beta   90.00
_cell.angle_gamma   90.00
#
_symmetry.space_group_name_H-M   'P 1'
#
loop_
_entity.id
_entity.type
_entity.pdbx_description
1 polymer ?
#
loop_
_entity_poly.entity_id
_entity_poly.type
_entity_poly.pdbx_seq_one_letter_code
_entity_poly.pdbx_strand_id
1 'polypeptide(L)'
;MPQPVQLTESRLRHELARVAAWYKVNKKGEEVPAHPPLPVVQDILARPDLDLPILSGIVTAPIFGGDGSLHTKAGYHGASRLYYAPAEGFAVPPVSTHPTDAELAQARALIVDELFADFPFTGEPERAHAVALLLLPFVRPLIDGATPLHLVEKPSPGTGATLLIDSIATIATGFGASIMTEGGREDEWGKLITAKLRASAQL
;
A
#
# COMPACT_ATOMS: atom_id res chain seq x y z
N MET A 1 -6.82 -5.64 -2.22
CA MET A 1 -5.42 -5.23 -1.97
C MET A 1 -4.48 -6.38 -2.31
N PRO A 2 -3.32 -6.11 -2.92
CA PRO A 2 -2.26 -7.11 -3.04
C PRO A 2 -1.88 -7.63 -1.65
N GLN A 3 -1.66 -8.94 -1.55
CA GLN A 3 -1.27 -9.59 -0.29
C GLN A 3 0.00 -10.39 -0.50
N PRO A 4 1.00 -10.27 0.38
CA PRO A 4 2.15 -11.15 0.33
C PRO A 4 1.68 -12.58 0.62
N VAL A 5 2.19 -13.52 -0.17
CA VAL A 5 1.88 -14.94 -0.02
C VAL A 5 3.15 -15.67 0.35
N GLN A 6 3.06 -16.61 1.29
CA GLN A 6 4.19 -17.43 1.68
C GLN A 6 4.82 -18.10 0.45
N LEU A 7 6.14 -17.98 0.34
CA LEU A 7 6.94 -18.58 -0.72
C LEU A 7 7.20 -20.06 -0.39
N THR A 8 6.34 -20.94 -0.89
CA THR A 8 6.49 -22.41 -0.75
C THR A 8 7.48 -22.97 -1.78
N GLU A 9 7.92 -24.22 -1.62
CA GLU A 9 8.80 -24.91 -2.60
C GLU A 9 8.24 -24.83 -4.03
N SER A 10 6.95 -25.15 -4.21
CA SER A 10 6.30 -25.06 -5.52
C SER A 10 6.23 -23.64 -6.07
N ARG A 11 6.01 -22.63 -5.21
CA ARG A 11 5.94 -21.21 -5.63
C ARG A 11 7.31 -20.67 -5.99
N LEU A 12 8.33 -20.95 -5.17
CA LEU A 12 9.71 -20.57 -5.51
C LEU A 12 10.14 -21.24 -6.81
N ARG A 13 9.85 -22.53 -6.99
CA ARG A 13 10.15 -23.22 -8.24
C ARG A 13 9.44 -22.58 -9.44
N HIS A 14 8.20 -22.16 -9.26
CA HIS A 14 7.44 -21.43 -10.29
C HIS A 14 8.13 -20.10 -10.66
N GLU A 15 8.52 -19.30 -9.67
CA GLU A 15 9.21 -18.03 -9.92
C GLU A 15 10.59 -18.23 -10.56
N LEU A 16 11.40 -19.16 -10.02
CA LEU A 16 12.72 -19.50 -10.55
C LEU A 16 12.67 -19.92 -12.03
N ALA A 17 11.64 -20.66 -12.43
CA ALA A 17 11.46 -21.09 -13.81
C ALA A 17 11.27 -19.92 -14.80
N ARG A 18 10.83 -18.75 -14.32
CA ARG A 18 10.56 -17.57 -15.14
C ARG A 18 11.68 -16.54 -15.13
N VAL A 19 12.53 -16.54 -14.10
CA VAL A 19 13.61 -15.54 -13.94
C VAL A 19 14.97 -16.02 -14.44
N ALA A 20 15.12 -17.31 -14.76
CA ALA A 20 16.37 -17.87 -15.28
C ALA A 20 16.12 -18.89 -16.40
N ALA A 21 17.10 -19.04 -17.30
CA ALA A 21 17.11 -20.08 -18.32
C ALA A 21 17.72 -21.37 -17.76
N TRP A 22 16.89 -22.40 -17.57
CA TRP A 22 17.31 -23.67 -17.00
C TRP A 22 17.52 -24.69 -18.12
N TYR A 23 18.66 -25.37 -18.10
CA TYR A 23 18.97 -26.41 -19.07
C TYR A 23 19.82 -27.51 -18.43
N LYS A 24 19.88 -28.66 -19.11
CA LYS A 24 20.79 -29.76 -18.82
C LYS A 24 21.62 -30.06 -20.06
N VAL A 25 22.87 -30.48 -19.86
CA VAL A 25 23.72 -30.94 -20.96
C VAL A 25 23.48 -32.44 -21.17
N ASN A 26 23.12 -32.85 -22.38
CA ASN A 26 22.90 -34.25 -22.70
C ASN A 26 24.23 -34.98 -22.98
N LYS A 27 24.19 -36.29 -23.23
CA LYS A 27 25.39 -37.11 -23.53
C LYS A 27 26.15 -36.68 -24.78
N LYS A 28 25.55 -35.88 -25.66
CA LYS A 28 26.14 -35.33 -26.88
C LYS A 28 26.73 -33.92 -26.66
N GLY A 29 26.66 -33.37 -25.46
CA GLY A 29 27.12 -32.02 -25.16
C GLY A 29 26.11 -30.91 -25.52
N GLU A 30 24.88 -31.26 -25.88
CA GLU A 30 23.85 -30.29 -26.28
C GLU A 30 23.06 -29.81 -25.06
N GLU A 31 22.75 -28.51 -25.02
CA GLU A 31 21.87 -27.91 -24.02
C GLU A 31 20.41 -28.23 -24.31
N VAL A 32 19.73 -28.84 -23.35
CA VAL A 32 18.31 -29.19 -23.45
C VAL A 32 17.54 -28.45 -22.35
N PRO A 33 16.44 -27.74 -22.67
CA PRO A 33 15.63 -27.06 -21.67
C PRO A 33 15.23 -27.96 -20.50
N ALA A 34 15.25 -27.40 -19.30
CA ALA A 34 14.92 -28.07 -18.06
C ALA A 34 14.10 -27.16 -17.13
N HIS A 35 13.58 -27.73 -16.05
CA HIS A 35 13.01 -26.97 -14.95
C HIS A 35 14.08 -26.69 -13.87
N PRO A 36 13.86 -25.69 -13.00
CA PRO A 36 14.70 -25.52 -11.81
C PRO A 36 14.82 -26.84 -11.03
N PRO A 37 16.04 -27.32 -10.75
CA PRO A 37 16.28 -28.51 -9.96
C PRO A 37 15.75 -28.32 -8.54
N LEU A 38 15.03 -29.31 -8.00
CA LEU A 38 14.50 -29.27 -6.63
C LEU A 38 15.59 -29.00 -5.57
N PRO A 39 16.80 -29.57 -5.65
CA PRO A 39 17.85 -29.26 -4.68
C PRO A 39 18.20 -27.76 -4.60
N VAL A 40 18.18 -27.03 -5.72
CA VAL A 40 18.44 -25.58 -5.74
C VAL A 40 17.30 -24.82 -5.07
N VAL A 41 16.05 -25.23 -5.33
CA VAL A 41 14.87 -24.63 -4.68
C VAL A 41 14.91 -24.82 -3.18
N GLN A 42 15.25 -26.03 -2.73
CA GLN A 42 15.35 -26.38 -1.31
C GLN A 42 16.49 -25.64 -0.62
N ASP A 43 17.64 -25.50 -1.28
CA ASP A 43 18.79 -24.76 -0.77
C ASP A 43 18.45 -23.27 -0.55
N ILE A 44 17.79 -22.63 -1.52
CA ILE A 44 17.34 -21.24 -1.39
C ILE A 44 16.33 -21.09 -0.24
N LEU A 45 15.37 -22.01 -0.08
CA LEU A 45 14.41 -21.95 1.04
C LEU A 45 15.03 -22.24 2.41
N ALA A 46 16.12 -23.00 2.45
CA ALA A 46 16.82 -23.33 3.68
C ALA A 46 17.74 -22.20 4.17
N ARG A 47 18.04 -21.21 3.31
CA ARG A 47 18.85 -20.05 3.70
C ARG A 47 18.09 -19.16 4.70
N PRO A 48 18.65 -18.93 5.91
CA PRO A 48 18.03 -18.06 6.90
C PRO A 48 18.08 -16.57 6.49
N ASP A 49 19.07 -16.19 5.69
CA ASP A 49 19.39 -14.84 5.22
C ASP A 49 19.43 -14.82 3.69
N LEU A 50 18.24 -14.76 3.08
CA LEU A 50 18.18 -14.40 1.68
C LEU A 50 18.61 -12.92 1.56
N ASP A 51 19.62 -12.63 0.74
CA ASP A 51 20.05 -11.28 0.32
C ASP A 51 18.99 -10.57 -0.55
N LEU A 52 17.71 -10.69 -0.16
CA LEU A 52 16.60 -10.02 -0.79
C LEU A 52 16.35 -8.68 -0.09
N PRO A 53 16.02 -7.62 -0.84
CA PRO A 53 15.66 -6.34 -0.25
C PRO A 53 14.48 -6.49 0.70
N ILE A 54 14.58 -5.86 1.88
CA ILE A 54 13.50 -5.85 2.87
C ILE A 54 12.33 -5.06 2.29
N LEU A 55 11.14 -5.65 2.34
CA LEU A 55 9.88 -5.02 1.98
C LEU A 55 9.15 -4.60 3.26
N SER A 56 8.87 -3.30 3.39
CA SER A 56 8.13 -2.73 4.51
C SER A 56 6.64 -2.57 4.23
N GLY A 57 6.21 -2.71 2.96
CA GLY A 57 4.80 -2.72 2.58
C GLY A 57 4.57 -2.57 1.08
N ILE A 58 3.34 -2.84 0.65
CA ILE A 58 2.89 -2.66 -0.74
C ILE A 58 1.92 -1.48 -0.81
N VAL A 59 2.17 -0.54 -1.74
CA VAL A 59 1.31 0.61 -1.99
C VAL A 59 0.72 0.55 -3.39
N THR A 60 -0.49 1.04 -3.57
CA THR A 60 -1.24 0.98 -4.84
C THR A 60 -1.49 2.36 -5.46
N ALA A 61 -1.18 3.42 -4.72
CA ALA A 61 -1.12 4.80 -5.19
C ALA A 61 0.31 5.35 -5.07
N PRO A 62 0.69 6.41 -5.82
CA PRO A 62 1.99 7.04 -5.66
C PRO A 62 2.20 7.50 -4.23
N ILE A 63 3.44 7.43 -3.74
CA ILE A 63 3.76 7.81 -2.37
C ILE A 63 5.05 8.61 -2.35
N PHE A 64 5.18 9.52 -1.38
CA PHE A 64 6.45 10.16 -1.10
C PHE A 64 7.38 9.21 -0.32
N GLY A 65 8.64 9.12 -0.74
CA GLY A 65 9.72 8.54 0.06
C GLY A 65 10.10 9.49 1.20
N GLY A 66 10.78 8.98 2.24
CA GLY A 66 11.25 9.81 3.35
C GLY A 66 12.26 10.89 2.94
N ASP A 67 12.80 10.81 1.72
CA ASP A 67 13.68 11.81 1.12
C ASP A 67 12.94 12.94 0.37
N GLY A 68 11.60 12.95 0.38
CA GLY A 68 10.80 13.94 -0.34
C GLY A 68 10.51 13.59 -1.79
N SER A 69 11.03 12.47 -2.32
CA SER A 69 10.81 12.10 -3.71
C SER A 69 9.44 11.44 -3.92
N LEU A 70 8.73 11.80 -4.99
CA LEU A 70 7.44 11.19 -5.33
C LEU A 70 7.64 9.95 -6.21
N HIS A 71 7.18 8.79 -5.75
CA HIS A 71 7.30 7.53 -6.46
C HIS A 71 6.08 7.24 -7.32
N THR A 72 6.22 7.40 -8.64
CA THR A 72 5.17 7.12 -9.64
C THR A 72 5.50 5.95 -10.57
N LYS A 73 6.66 5.31 -10.41
CA LYS A 73 7.09 4.16 -11.23
C LYS A 73 6.82 2.86 -10.49
N ALA A 74 6.06 1.95 -11.10
CA ALA A 74 5.79 0.63 -10.53
C ALA A 74 7.08 -0.15 -10.21
N GLY A 75 7.11 -0.84 -9.07
CA GLY A 75 8.24 -1.65 -8.61
C GLY A 75 8.72 -1.31 -7.19
N TYR A 76 9.83 -1.94 -6.80
CA TYR A 76 10.45 -1.75 -5.50
C TYR A 76 11.25 -0.45 -5.43
N HIS A 77 11.08 0.30 -4.35
CA HIS A 77 11.89 1.48 -4.03
C HIS A 77 12.76 1.23 -2.80
N GLY A 78 14.08 1.25 -2.99
CA GLY A 78 15.03 0.86 -1.95
C GLY A 78 15.07 1.78 -0.72
N ALA A 79 14.90 3.08 -0.89
CA ALA A 79 15.01 4.02 0.23
C ALA A 79 13.79 3.95 1.17
N SER A 80 12.58 3.83 0.58
CA SER A 80 11.33 3.69 1.35
C SER A 80 11.01 2.24 1.72
N ARG A 81 11.67 1.26 1.10
CA ARG A 81 11.39 -0.18 1.21
C ARG A 81 9.95 -0.54 0.84
N LEU A 82 9.30 0.28 0.01
CA LEU A 82 7.94 0.06 -0.45
C LEU A 82 7.94 -0.52 -1.87
N TYR A 83 6.95 -1.35 -2.16
CA TYR A 83 6.67 -1.81 -3.52
C TYR A 83 5.43 -1.11 -4.06
N TYR A 84 5.59 -0.29 -5.11
CA TYR A 84 4.46 0.35 -5.78
C TYR A 84 3.86 -0.59 -6.83
N ALA A 85 2.65 -1.05 -6.57
CA ALA A 85 1.85 -1.95 -7.42
C ALA A 85 0.51 -1.27 -7.80
N PRO A 86 0.51 -0.33 -8.76
CA PRO A 86 -0.73 0.30 -9.21
C PRO A 86 -1.71 -0.71 -9.81
N ALA A 87 -3.00 -0.37 -9.80
CA ALA A 87 -3.99 -1.11 -10.56
C ALA A 87 -3.63 -1.12 -12.05
N GLU A 88 -4.01 -2.18 -12.75
CA GLU A 88 -3.77 -2.29 -14.19
C GLU A 88 -4.44 -1.12 -14.93
N GLY A 89 -3.68 -0.44 -15.79
CA GLY A 89 -4.13 0.74 -16.53
C GLY A 89 -4.15 2.05 -15.73
N PHE A 90 -3.85 2.03 -14.43
CA PHE A 90 -3.72 3.26 -13.65
C PHE A 90 -2.39 3.95 -13.95
N ALA A 91 -2.47 5.17 -14.46
CA ALA A 91 -1.33 6.03 -14.71
C ALA A 91 -1.60 7.42 -14.13
N VAL A 92 -0.67 7.90 -13.31
CA VAL A 92 -0.75 9.27 -12.78
C VAL A 92 -0.20 10.23 -13.82
N PRO A 93 -0.92 11.32 -14.15
CA PRO A 93 -0.39 12.37 -15.01
C PRO A 93 0.94 12.93 -14.47
N PRO A 94 1.79 13.53 -15.32
CA PRO A 94 2.99 14.23 -14.85
C PRO A 94 2.63 15.25 -13.77
N VAL A 95 3.35 15.19 -12.63
CA VAL A 95 3.19 16.11 -11.51
C VAL A 95 4.44 16.98 -11.41
N SER A 96 4.25 18.28 -11.30
CA SER A 96 5.34 19.26 -11.12
C SER A 96 6.07 19.03 -9.80
N THR A 97 7.40 18.94 -9.83
CA THR A 97 8.23 18.83 -8.61
C THR A 97 8.21 20.14 -7.80
N HIS A 98 7.96 21.26 -8.46
CA HIS A 98 7.75 22.57 -7.86
C HIS A 98 6.43 23.14 -8.38
N PRO A 99 5.30 22.81 -7.72
CA PRO A 99 3.99 23.30 -8.13
C PRO A 99 3.92 24.84 -8.09
N THR A 100 3.27 25.40 -9.10
CA THR A 100 2.91 26.82 -9.17
C THR A 100 1.74 27.13 -8.23
N ASP A 101 1.53 28.42 -7.92
CA ASP A 101 0.38 28.87 -7.13
C ASP A 101 -0.97 28.46 -7.77
N ALA A 102 -1.02 28.41 -9.10
CA ALA A 102 -2.20 27.97 -9.84
C ALA A 102 -2.48 26.47 -9.66
N GLU A 103 -1.44 25.63 -9.77
CA GLU A 103 -1.55 24.18 -9.51
C GLU A 103 -1.95 23.91 -8.06
N LEU A 104 -1.39 24.66 -7.10
CA LEU A 104 -1.75 24.54 -5.69
C LEU A 104 -3.21 24.94 -5.44
N ALA A 105 -3.66 26.05 -6.03
CA ALA A 105 -5.05 26.49 -5.91
C ALA A 105 -6.03 25.46 -6.51
N GLN A 106 -5.69 24.88 -7.67
CA GLN A 106 -6.48 23.84 -8.31
C GLN A 106 -6.54 22.56 -7.46
N ALA A 107 -5.41 22.09 -6.95
CA ALA A 107 -5.35 20.91 -6.09
C ALA A 107 -6.17 21.11 -4.80
N ARG A 108 -6.08 22.30 -4.19
CA ARG A 108 -6.90 22.67 -3.02
C ARG A 108 -8.39 22.65 -3.37
N ALA A 109 -8.79 23.27 -4.48
CA ALA A 109 -10.19 23.32 -4.91
C ALA A 109 -10.75 21.91 -5.15
N LEU A 110 -9.98 21.05 -5.83
CA LEU A 110 -10.38 19.66 -6.05
C LEU A 110 -10.65 18.91 -4.74
N ILE A 111 -9.82 19.12 -3.72
CA ILE A 111 -10.00 18.45 -2.42
C ILE A 111 -11.15 19.07 -1.62
N VAL A 112 -11.16 20.40 -1.49
CA VAL A 112 -12.03 21.10 -0.54
C VAL A 112 -13.40 21.41 -1.13
N ASP A 113 -13.42 21.86 -2.38
CA ASP A 113 -14.58 22.44 -3.05
C ASP A 113 -15.25 21.44 -4.03
N GLU A 114 -14.62 20.30 -4.33
CA GLU A 114 -15.22 19.21 -5.10
C GLU A 114 -15.36 17.92 -4.26
N LEU A 115 -14.26 17.30 -3.83
CA LEU A 115 -14.30 16.02 -3.11
C LEU A 115 -15.03 16.11 -1.78
N PHE A 116 -14.80 17.19 -1.03
CA PHE A 116 -15.34 17.37 0.32
C PHE A 116 -16.54 18.32 0.41
N ALA A 117 -17.05 18.82 -0.73
CA ALA A 117 -18.06 19.87 -0.78
C ALA A 117 -19.38 19.50 -0.08
N ASP A 118 -19.87 18.29 -0.33
CA ASP A 118 -21.20 17.84 0.12
C ASP A 118 -21.19 17.18 1.52
N PHE A 119 -20.01 17.06 2.16
CA PHE A 119 -19.93 16.50 3.50
C PHE A 119 -20.37 17.53 4.54
N PRO A 120 -21.22 17.15 5.51
CA PRO A 120 -21.86 18.08 6.45
C PRO A 120 -20.91 18.48 7.59
N PHE A 121 -19.75 19.05 7.27
CA PHE A 121 -18.81 19.54 8.27
C PHE A 121 -19.39 20.74 9.02
N THR A 122 -19.28 20.74 10.35
CA THR A 122 -19.78 21.81 11.21
C THR A 122 -18.82 23.00 11.30
N GLY A 123 -17.57 22.83 10.88
CA GLY A 123 -16.57 23.89 10.86
C GLY A 123 -15.25 23.51 10.18
N GLU A 124 -14.35 24.49 10.12
CA GLU A 124 -13.01 24.29 9.54
C GLU A 124 -12.16 23.20 10.19
N PRO A 125 -12.21 22.96 11.52
CA PRO A 125 -11.40 21.92 12.14
C PRO A 125 -11.71 20.51 11.61
N GLU A 126 -12.98 20.16 11.44
CA GLU A 126 -13.38 18.85 10.93
C GLU A 126 -12.89 18.62 9.50
N ARG A 127 -13.04 19.65 8.66
CA ARG A 127 -12.55 19.62 7.28
C ARG A 127 -11.03 19.52 7.21
N ALA A 128 -10.31 20.23 8.08
CA ALA A 128 -8.86 20.14 8.17
C ALA A 128 -8.40 18.72 8.56
N HIS A 129 -9.10 18.05 9.48
CA HIS A 129 -8.84 16.66 9.82
C HIS A 129 -9.17 15.70 8.67
N ALA A 130 -10.23 15.95 7.90
CA ALA A 130 -10.53 15.15 6.70
C ALA A 130 -9.43 15.27 5.63
N VAL A 131 -8.90 16.48 5.42
CA VAL A 131 -7.75 16.70 4.53
C VAL A 131 -6.50 16.01 5.06
N ALA A 132 -6.22 16.09 6.36
CA ALA A 132 -5.09 15.39 6.97
C ALA A 132 -5.22 13.87 6.79
N LEU A 133 -6.42 13.31 6.99
CA LEU A 133 -6.70 11.88 6.77
C LEU A 133 -6.48 11.48 5.30
N LEU A 134 -6.90 12.31 4.35
CA LEU A 134 -6.71 12.09 2.93
C LEU A 134 -5.24 12.06 2.53
N LEU A 135 -4.46 13.03 3.02
CA LEU A 135 -3.06 13.20 2.60
C LEU A 135 -2.12 12.19 3.30
N LEU A 136 -2.43 11.79 4.53
CA LEU A 136 -1.54 10.98 5.37
C LEU A 136 -1.01 9.71 4.68
N PRO A 137 -1.81 8.88 3.98
CA PRO A 137 -1.29 7.70 3.28
C PRO A 137 -0.20 8.02 2.25
N PHE A 138 -0.26 9.18 1.60
CA PHE A 138 0.69 9.61 0.57
C PHE A 138 1.99 10.19 1.15
N VAL A 139 1.92 10.78 2.34
CA VAL A 139 3.04 11.45 2.99
C VAL A 139 3.57 10.68 4.21
N ARG A 140 3.02 9.51 4.53
CA ARG A 140 3.37 8.75 5.74
C ARG A 140 4.89 8.59 5.91
N PRO A 141 5.68 8.25 4.87
CA PRO A 141 7.12 8.08 5.00
C PRO A 141 7.90 9.38 5.23
N LEU A 142 7.31 10.56 5.00
CA LEU A 142 7.92 11.87 5.26
C LEU A 142 7.89 12.26 6.74
N ILE A 143 7.09 11.56 7.56
CA ILE A 143 6.85 11.93 8.94
C ILE A 143 7.55 10.93 9.85
N ASP A 144 8.63 11.36 10.49
CA ASP A 144 9.28 10.61 11.55
C ASP A 144 8.40 10.61 12.82
N GLY A 145 8.16 9.42 13.38
CA GLY A 145 7.40 9.26 14.62
C GLY A 145 5.90 9.07 14.42
N ALA A 146 5.11 9.49 15.40
CA ALA A 146 3.68 9.20 15.44
C ALA A 146 2.88 10.09 14.47
N THR A 147 1.86 9.51 13.84
CA THR A 147 0.86 10.23 13.03
C THR A 147 -0.50 10.16 13.70
N PRO A 148 -1.39 11.14 13.47
CA PRO A 148 -2.67 11.18 14.17
C PRO A 148 -3.51 9.94 13.89
N LEU A 149 -4.12 9.39 14.95
CA LEU A 149 -5.25 8.47 14.80
C LEU A 149 -6.50 9.32 14.54
N HIS A 150 -7.20 9.05 13.45
CA HIS A 150 -8.36 9.84 13.06
C HIS A 150 -9.63 9.14 13.52
N LEU A 151 -10.41 9.84 14.35
CA LEU A 151 -11.72 9.39 14.82
C LEU A 151 -12.80 10.22 14.13
N VAL A 152 -13.71 9.55 13.42
CA VAL A 152 -14.85 10.20 12.76
C VAL A 152 -16.09 9.89 13.57
N GLU A 153 -16.55 10.86 14.35
CA GLU A 153 -17.81 10.78 15.09
C GLU A 153 -18.93 11.47 14.32
N LYS A 154 -20.18 11.01 14.54
CA LYS A 154 -21.37 11.61 13.93
C LYS A 154 -22.46 11.83 14.96
N PRO A 155 -23.17 12.96 14.92
CA PRO A 155 -24.26 13.24 15.86
C PRO A 155 -25.50 12.38 15.58
N SER A 156 -25.68 11.91 14.33
CA SER A 156 -26.82 11.10 13.91
C SER A 156 -26.45 10.10 12.81
N PRO A 157 -27.18 8.97 12.68
CA PRO A 157 -27.04 8.04 11.56
C PRO A 157 -27.32 8.71 10.21
N GLY A 158 -26.68 8.23 9.13
CA GLY A 158 -26.93 8.71 7.76
C GLY A 158 -26.15 9.97 7.32
N THR A 159 -25.26 10.51 8.15
CA THR A 159 -24.50 11.75 7.90
C THR A 159 -23.20 11.56 7.09
N GLY A 160 -23.08 10.47 6.33
CA GLY A 160 -21.97 10.30 5.38
C GLY A 160 -20.61 9.89 5.95
N ALA A 161 -20.45 9.65 7.26
CA ALA A 161 -19.15 9.24 7.84
C ALA A 161 -18.53 7.99 7.17
N THR A 162 -19.35 6.96 6.90
CA THR A 162 -18.89 5.76 6.19
C THR A 162 -18.47 6.10 4.76
N LEU A 163 -19.22 6.96 4.07
CA LEU A 163 -18.88 7.41 2.72
C LEU A 163 -17.57 8.20 2.72
N LEU A 164 -17.34 9.08 3.70
CA LEU A 164 -16.11 9.85 3.84
C LEU A 164 -14.89 8.93 3.95
N ILE A 165 -14.95 7.96 4.87
CA ILE A 165 -13.87 7.00 5.10
C ILE A 165 -13.66 6.13 3.85
N ASP A 166 -14.73 5.70 3.20
CA ASP A 166 -14.68 4.86 2.00
C ASP A 166 -14.11 5.60 0.78
N SER A 167 -14.48 6.87 0.57
CA SER A 167 -13.92 7.73 -0.48
C SER A 167 -12.42 7.92 -0.28
N ILE A 168 -11.99 8.26 0.94
CA ILE A 168 -10.57 8.44 1.25
C ILE A 168 -9.79 7.13 1.08
N ALA A 169 -10.32 6.01 1.59
CA ALA A 169 -9.69 4.70 1.43
C ALA A 169 -9.55 4.30 -0.05
N THR A 170 -10.59 4.58 -0.84
CA THR A 170 -10.58 4.30 -2.29
C THR A 170 -9.53 5.13 -3.01
N ILE A 171 -9.38 6.41 -2.68
CA ILE A 171 -8.33 7.27 -3.26
C ILE A 171 -6.94 6.78 -2.86
N ALA A 172 -6.72 6.45 -1.59
CA ALA A 172 -5.42 6.05 -1.07
C ALA A 172 -4.99 4.65 -1.51
N THR A 173 -5.94 3.72 -1.69
CA THR A 173 -5.63 2.30 -1.85
C THR A 173 -6.22 1.67 -3.12
N GLY A 174 -7.15 2.32 -3.80
CA GLY A 174 -7.96 1.73 -4.87
C GLY A 174 -9.04 0.77 -4.38
N PHE A 175 -9.22 0.62 -3.06
CA PHE A 175 -10.22 -0.25 -2.45
C PHE A 175 -11.02 0.53 -1.38
N GLY A 176 -12.28 0.15 -1.21
CA GLY A 176 -13.12 0.68 -0.15
C GLY A 176 -12.58 0.38 1.25
N ALA A 177 -13.06 1.13 2.23
CA ALA A 177 -12.61 1.03 3.61
C ALA A 177 -12.95 -0.34 4.21
N SER A 178 -11.99 -0.96 4.91
CA SER A 178 -12.28 -2.18 5.66
C SER A 178 -13.09 -1.84 6.91
N ILE A 179 -14.37 -2.17 6.89
CA ILE A 179 -15.27 -1.95 8.03
C ILE A 179 -15.02 -3.05 9.07
N MET A 180 -14.85 -2.64 10.33
CA MET A 180 -14.86 -3.55 11.47
C MET A 180 -15.97 -3.12 12.43
N THR A 181 -16.76 -4.09 12.89
CA THR A 181 -17.75 -3.86 13.94
C THR A 181 -17.05 -3.65 15.28
N GLU A 182 -17.49 -2.64 16.01
CA GLU A 182 -17.07 -2.36 17.39
C GLU A 182 -17.31 -3.59 18.31
N GLY A 183 -16.33 -3.91 19.15
CA GLY A 183 -16.49 -4.95 20.18
C GLY A 183 -17.39 -4.42 21.30
N GLY A 184 -18.30 -5.26 21.81
CA GLY A 184 -19.27 -4.82 22.82
C GLY A 184 -18.66 -4.52 24.19
N ARG A 185 -17.41 -4.94 24.41
CA ARG A 185 -16.66 -4.80 25.67
C ARG A 185 -15.18 -4.48 25.41
N GLU A 186 -14.52 -3.86 26.38
CA GLU A 186 -13.11 -3.44 26.30
C GLU A 186 -12.13 -4.60 26.02
N ASP A 187 -12.39 -5.78 26.59
CA ASP A 187 -11.60 -7.00 26.35
C ASP A 187 -11.74 -7.53 24.91
N GLU A 188 -12.89 -7.27 24.28
CA GLU A 188 -13.13 -7.58 22.87
C GLU A 188 -12.42 -6.57 21.96
N TRP A 189 -12.42 -5.28 22.33
CA TRP A 189 -11.68 -4.22 21.64
C TRP A 189 -10.18 -4.52 21.55
N GLY A 190 -9.55 -4.88 22.67
CA GLY A 190 -8.12 -5.22 22.69
C GLY A 190 -7.77 -6.40 21.78
N LYS A 191 -8.63 -7.43 21.74
CA LYS A 191 -8.46 -8.59 20.86
C LYS A 191 -8.68 -8.24 19.39
N LEU A 192 -9.69 -7.42 19.09
CA LEU A 192 -10.01 -6.99 17.73
C LEU A 192 -8.90 -6.11 17.14
N ILE A 193 -8.44 -5.11 17.89
CA ILE A 193 -7.32 -4.24 17.47
C ILE A 193 -6.07 -5.09 17.23
N THR A 194 -5.70 -5.96 18.17
CA THR A 194 -4.52 -6.84 18.02
C THR A 194 -4.67 -7.76 16.81
N ALA A 195 -5.84 -8.36 16.60
CA ALA A 195 -6.08 -9.25 15.47
C ALA A 195 -6.00 -8.52 14.12
N LYS A 196 -6.57 -7.31 14.02
CA LYS A 196 -6.48 -6.49 12.82
C LYS A 196 -5.06 -6.00 12.58
N LEU A 197 -4.38 -5.44 13.58
CA LEU A 197 -2.99 -5.01 13.44
C LEU A 197 -2.06 -6.16 13.07
N ARG A 198 -2.28 -7.37 13.61
CA ARG A 198 -1.50 -8.55 13.21
C ARG A 198 -1.78 -8.99 11.78
N ALA A 199 -3.02 -8.89 11.32
CA ALA A 199 -3.38 -9.16 9.93
C ALA A 199 -2.88 -8.06 8.98
N SER A 200 -2.75 -6.82 9.47
CA SER A 200 -2.25 -5.65 8.73
C SER A 200 -0.73 -5.52 8.75
N ALA A 201 -0.03 -5.99 9.77
CA ALA A 201 1.43 -6.04 9.84
C ALA A 201 2.04 -7.18 9.01
N GLN A 202 1.18 -8.04 8.46
CA GLN A 202 1.52 -8.98 7.40
C GLN A 202 1.25 -8.40 6.00
N LEU A 203 0.99 -7.09 5.88
CA LEU A 203 0.84 -6.33 4.61
C LEU A 203 2.08 -5.48 4.32
#